data_AF-A0A1J5EX28-F1
#
_entry.id   AF-A0A1J5EX28-F1
#
_cell.length_a   1.000
_cell.length_b   1.000
_cell.length_c   1.000
_cell.angle_alpha   90.00
_cell.angle_beta   90.00
_cell.angle_gamma   90.00
#
_symmetry.space_group_name_H-M   'P 1'
#
loop_
_entity.id
_entity.type
_entity.pdbx_description
1 polymer ?
#
loop_
_entity_poly.entity_id
_entity_poly.type
_entity_poly.pdbx_seq_one_letter_code
_entity_poly.pdbx_strand_id
1 'polypeptide(L)'
;MNKKTLQIDKYDSLIRIFEKISSTESGEIQMEVEDNVHLTNYLNLKLLLHRFPTKRFSFITNNTELKRLGESLGIRFFQKSNDIEFEKEYAKNHILRHNFTALEYTRYEINKLFSRFLFLFKKKTNVYKNKKRGQDSHLFFLIIGLTISLSLLVFIFYFAVSKTYVTISPELDVKTISRNILFTQKEASVLDSKNTITVRPINLEIPMEYTFNVTAIDEMSTQNAHGTIDIYNELRQEQVFRPATRFMTENGLIFKTDDWIKVPPTQTLSGMTVIGKSTVTLTADTYDNKGGIIGIHGNIPEGTTLTIPGLKFNRDKIYAKTTTAFDGGIDPKIHVLTDKEITNFKEILTEKLKSKALETLKNTIKKNNTENGENYDILPINENIIYTPGNITLLKGAKIGDKGEEVSMEGKIKISTYIYDRNATLFYLKTILNESLLFGTEKLIGINDDSLRITNIISKNTASLFSMKATTELDSTISYNFEDVSNNLTKKLKNLIVNTSVKEATSLLLNDNNIASVKITFSPFWLTQVSSNPDNIEFIIQK
;
A
#
# COMPACT_ATOMS: atom_id res chain seq x y z
N MET A 1 50.66 64.43 -54.28
CA MET A 1 50.85 63.55 -55.46
C MET A 1 49.48 63.05 -55.92
N ASN A 2 48.88 63.69 -56.93
CA ASN A 2 47.56 63.31 -57.45
C ASN A 2 47.69 62.14 -58.43
N LYS A 3 47.41 60.91 -58.00
CA LYS A 3 47.19 59.80 -58.91
C LYS A 3 45.79 59.93 -59.51
N LYS A 4 45.70 60.00 -60.84
CA LYS A 4 44.40 60.03 -61.54
C LYS A 4 44.19 58.70 -62.24
N THR A 5 43.08 58.04 -61.92
CA THR A 5 42.67 56.78 -62.55
C THR A 5 41.90 57.06 -63.83
N LEU A 6 42.38 56.53 -64.95
CA LEU A 6 41.73 56.60 -66.25
C LEU A 6 41.09 55.25 -66.56
N GLN A 7 39.81 55.24 -66.91
CA GLN A 7 39.11 54.05 -67.36
C GLN A 7 39.27 53.92 -68.88
N ILE A 8 39.82 52.79 -69.32
CA ILE A 8 40.03 52.44 -70.73
C ILE A 8 39.05 51.32 -71.08
N ASP A 9 38.12 51.64 -71.96
CA ASP A 9 37.11 50.69 -72.42
C ASP A 9 37.70 49.74 -73.48
N LYS A 10 37.06 48.58 -73.63
CA LYS A 10 37.43 47.54 -74.60
C LYS A 10 37.63 48.05 -76.03
N TYR A 11 36.86 49.06 -76.45
CA TYR A 11 36.81 49.59 -77.81
C TYR A 11 37.53 50.93 -78.00
N ASP A 12 38.21 51.43 -76.97
CA ASP A 12 38.98 52.67 -77.12
C ASP A 12 40.16 52.46 -78.07
N SER A 13 40.22 53.27 -79.14
CA SER A 13 41.33 53.28 -80.09
C SER A 13 42.61 53.86 -79.47
N LEU A 14 43.78 53.50 -80.01
CA LEU A 14 45.06 53.99 -79.49
C LEU A 14 45.15 55.53 -79.46
N ILE A 15 44.57 56.20 -80.45
CA ILE A 15 44.52 57.66 -80.54
C ILE A 15 43.70 58.24 -79.38
N ARG A 16 42.51 57.68 -79.11
CA ARG A 16 41.63 58.12 -78.02
C ARG A 16 42.28 57.89 -76.65
N ILE A 17 43.02 56.80 -76.49
CA ILE A 17 43.82 56.54 -75.29
C ILE A 17 44.88 57.62 -75.11
N PHE A 18 45.58 58.02 -76.17
CA PHE A 18 46.58 59.11 -76.11
C PHE A 18 45.95 60.47 -75.78
N GLU A 19 44.75 60.76 -76.26
CA GLU A 19 44.01 61.98 -75.89
C GLU A 19 43.66 61.98 -74.39
N LYS A 20 43.11 60.87 -73.86
CA LYS A 20 42.82 60.69 -72.42
C LYS A 20 44.07 60.88 -71.55
N ILE A 21 45.22 60.43 -72.02
CA ILE A 21 46.52 60.58 -71.34
C ILE A 21 47.03 62.02 -71.41
N SER A 22 46.83 62.69 -72.55
CA SER A 22 47.32 64.06 -72.78
C SER A 22 46.53 65.09 -71.97
N SER A 23 45.22 64.87 -71.76
CA SER A 23 44.37 65.74 -70.94
C SER A 23 44.63 65.65 -69.43
N THR A 24 45.58 64.81 -69.00
CA THR A 24 45.90 64.60 -67.59
C THR A 24 47.26 65.22 -67.25
N GLU A 25 47.28 66.18 -66.32
CA GLU A 25 48.51 66.87 -65.89
C GLU A 25 49.42 66.04 -64.97
N SER A 26 48.93 64.91 -64.43
CA SER A 26 49.71 64.07 -63.51
C SER A 26 50.81 63.28 -64.20
N GLY A 27 51.98 63.23 -63.55
CA GLY A 27 53.12 62.39 -63.95
C GLY A 27 52.95 60.90 -63.63
N GLU A 28 52.02 60.52 -62.75
CA GLU A 28 51.66 59.12 -62.49
C GLU A 28 50.24 58.84 -62.99
N ILE A 29 50.13 57.99 -64.02
CA ILE A 29 48.86 57.61 -64.64
C ILE A 29 48.52 56.18 -64.26
N GLN A 30 47.37 56.01 -63.61
CA GLN A 30 46.80 54.70 -63.34
C GLN A 30 45.70 54.41 -64.36
N MET A 31 45.80 53.32 -65.11
CA MET A 31 44.79 52.96 -66.13
C MET A 31 44.07 51.69 -65.72
N GLU A 32 42.76 51.75 -65.57
CA GLU A 32 41.91 50.57 -65.43
C GLU A 32 41.53 50.10 -66.83
N VAL A 33 42.07 48.93 -67.24
CA VAL A 33 41.97 48.43 -68.61
C VAL A 33 41.15 47.14 -68.63
N GLU A 34 39.96 47.21 -69.22
CA GLU A 34 39.09 46.06 -69.45
C GLU A 34 39.31 45.50 -70.87
N ASP A 35 40.13 44.45 -71.00
CA ASP A 35 40.33 43.64 -72.22
C ASP A 35 40.43 44.43 -73.55
N ASN A 36 41.24 45.50 -73.58
CA ASN A 36 41.44 46.33 -74.77
C ASN A 36 42.48 45.73 -75.75
N VAL A 37 42.06 45.47 -76.99
CA VAL A 37 42.86 44.80 -78.04
C VAL A 37 44.07 45.63 -78.51
N HIS A 38 43.99 46.97 -78.42
CA HIS A 38 45.09 47.84 -78.86
C HIS A 38 46.21 47.90 -77.83
N LEU A 39 45.89 47.84 -76.54
CA LEU A 39 46.88 47.80 -75.47
C LEU A 39 47.50 46.41 -75.29
N THR A 40 46.86 45.34 -75.74
CA THR A 40 47.46 43.98 -75.79
C THR A 40 48.43 43.78 -76.97
N ASN A 41 48.84 44.84 -77.66
CA ASN A 41 49.88 44.81 -78.69
C ASN A 41 51.18 45.47 -78.18
N TYR A 42 52.29 44.73 -78.21
CA TYR A 42 53.60 45.19 -77.73
C TYR A 42 54.09 46.49 -78.40
N LEU A 43 53.89 46.62 -79.71
CA LEU A 43 54.32 47.81 -80.45
C LEU A 43 53.56 49.06 -79.99
N ASN A 44 52.26 48.92 -79.74
CA ASN A 44 51.39 50.00 -79.28
C ASN A 44 51.74 50.43 -77.85
N LEU A 45 52.07 49.50 -76.96
CA LEU A 45 52.56 49.82 -75.62
C LEU A 45 53.90 50.54 -75.67
N LYS A 46 54.81 50.10 -76.54
CA LYS A 46 56.10 50.78 -76.74
C LYS A 46 55.93 52.19 -77.30
N LEU A 47 54.99 52.38 -78.25
CA LEU A 47 54.61 53.69 -78.77
C LEU A 47 54.02 54.59 -77.66
N LEU A 48 53.19 54.04 -76.78
CA LEU A 48 52.62 54.76 -75.64
C LEU A 48 53.72 55.30 -74.71
N LEU A 49 54.69 54.46 -74.36
CA LEU A 49 55.82 54.86 -73.51
C LEU A 49 56.75 55.86 -74.21
N HIS A 50 56.99 55.69 -75.51
CA HIS A 50 57.83 56.60 -76.28
C HIS A 50 57.19 57.99 -76.43
N ARG A 51 55.87 58.06 -76.60
CA ARG A 51 55.15 59.33 -76.74
C ARG A 51 55.05 60.12 -75.43
N PHE A 52 55.04 59.44 -74.29
CA PHE A 52 54.92 60.06 -72.97
C PHE A 52 56.10 59.69 -72.05
N PRO A 53 57.35 60.10 -72.37
CA PRO A 53 58.55 59.65 -71.67
C PRO A 53 58.63 60.14 -70.21
N THR A 54 57.94 61.24 -69.88
CA THR A 54 57.92 61.83 -68.54
C THR A 54 56.85 61.23 -67.63
N LYS A 55 55.96 60.37 -68.13
CA LYS A 55 54.85 59.80 -67.37
C LYS A 55 55.11 58.35 -66.97
N ARG A 56 54.76 58.01 -65.73
CA ARG A 56 54.83 56.64 -65.18
C ARG A 56 53.45 56.00 -65.23
N PHE A 57 53.39 54.80 -65.79
CA PHE A 57 52.14 54.07 -65.98
C PHE A 57 51.97 52.92 -64.99
N SER A 58 50.75 52.76 -64.48
CA SER A 58 50.34 51.59 -63.71
C SER A 58 48.97 51.10 -64.15
N PHE A 59 48.81 49.80 -64.43
CA PHE A 59 47.57 49.25 -65.00
C PHE A 59 46.83 48.41 -63.96
N ILE A 60 45.52 48.59 -63.86
CA ILE A 60 44.62 47.67 -63.15
C ILE A 60 43.94 46.82 -64.21
N THR A 61 44.25 45.53 -64.27
CA THR A 61 43.67 44.62 -65.26
C THR A 61 43.66 43.18 -64.78
N ASN A 62 42.70 42.40 -65.26
CA ASN A 62 42.66 40.95 -65.10
C ASN A 62 43.22 40.21 -66.33
N ASN A 63 43.65 40.93 -67.37
CA ASN A 63 44.18 40.36 -68.60
C ASN A 63 45.66 39.96 -68.41
N THR A 64 45.93 38.66 -68.48
CA THR A 64 47.27 38.08 -68.29
C THR A 64 48.23 38.41 -69.43
N GLU A 65 47.75 38.56 -70.66
CA GLU A 65 48.60 38.93 -71.80
C GLU A 65 49.08 40.38 -71.71
N LEU A 66 48.17 41.31 -71.37
CA LEU A 66 48.51 42.72 -71.17
C LEU A 66 49.57 42.88 -70.07
N LYS A 67 49.40 42.14 -68.97
CA LYS A 67 50.37 42.10 -67.87
C LYS A 67 51.74 41.62 -68.37
N ARG A 68 51.78 40.47 -69.06
CA ARG A 68 53.03 39.89 -69.58
C ARG A 68 53.77 40.86 -70.52
N LEU A 69 53.05 41.52 -71.42
CA LEU A 69 53.64 42.46 -72.38
C LEU A 69 54.12 43.75 -71.69
N GLY A 70 53.32 44.34 -70.82
CA GLY A 70 53.68 45.60 -70.15
C GLY A 70 54.76 45.45 -69.08
N GLU A 71 54.86 44.31 -68.40
CA GLU A 71 55.93 44.04 -67.42
C GLU A 71 57.30 44.09 -68.09
N SER A 72 57.42 43.53 -69.30
CA SER A 72 58.65 43.60 -70.10
C SER A 72 59.04 45.04 -70.51
N LEU A 73 58.11 45.98 -70.41
CA LEU A 73 58.30 47.40 -70.71
C LEU A 73 58.38 48.27 -69.43
N GLY A 74 58.41 47.66 -68.24
CA GLY A 74 58.55 48.36 -66.96
C GLY A 74 57.27 48.99 -66.40
N ILE A 75 56.09 48.61 -66.91
CA ILE A 75 54.78 49.08 -66.42
C ILE A 75 54.38 48.29 -65.17
N ARG A 76 53.86 48.97 -64.13
CA ARG A 76 53.41 48.32 -62.88
C ARG A 76 51.96 47.82 -63.00
N PHE A 77 51.64 46.65 -62.46
CA PHE A 77 50.30 46.06 -62.55
C PHE A 77 49.65 45.80 -61.18
N PHE A 78 48.33 46.01 -61.10
CA PHE A 78 47.50 45.70 -59.94
C PHE A 78 46.30 44.83 -60.37
N GLN A 79 45.91 43.86 -59.53
CA GLN A 79 44.82 42.92 -59.82
C GLN A 79 43.50 43.40 -59.19
N LYS A 80 42.38 43.29 -59.92
CA LYS A 80 41.04 43.70 -59.42
C LYS A 80 40.44 42.57 -58.57
N SER A 81 40.20 42.81 -57.27
CA SER A 81 39.65 41.79 -56.35
C SER A 81 38.14 41.62 -56.52
N ASN A 82 37.69 40.40 -56.82
CA ASN A 82 36.27 40.06 -56.98
C ASN A 82 35.48 40.14 -55.66
N ASP A 83 36.13 39.95 -54.52
CA ASP A 83 35.46 39.96 -53.20
C ASP A 83 35.02 41.37 -52.80
N ILE A 84 35.85 42.37 -53.11
CA ILE A 84 35.52 43.78 -52.82
C ILE A 84 34.32 44.24 -53.67
N GLU A 85 34.21 43.73 -54.90
CA GLU A 85 33.12 44.03 -55.80
C GLU A 85 31.79 43.42 -55.32
N PHE A 86 31.82 42.14 -54.90
CA PHE A 86 30.65 41.48 -54.32
C PHE A 86 30.16 42.17 -53.05
N GLU A 87 31.05 42.47 -52.10
CA GLU A 87 30.65 43.10 -50.83
C GLU A 87 30.00 44.47 -51.07
N LYS A 88 30.52 45.24 -52.04
CA LYS A 88 29.96 46.55 -52.40
C LYS A 88 28.57 46.42 -53.05
N GLU A 89 28.37 45.44 -53.93
CA GLU A 89 27.09 45.20 -54.59
C GLU A 89 26.03 44.60 -53.64
N TYR A 90 26.45 43.68 -52.79
CA TYR A 90 25.58 43.01 -51.82
C TYR A 90 25.10 43.98 -50.73
N ALA A 91 26.01 44.76 -50.14
CA ALA A 91 25.69 45.73 -49.09
C ALA A 91 24.74 46.83 -49.58
N LYS A 92 24.81 47.21 -50.86
CA LYS A 92 23.91 48.21 -51.46
C LYS A 92 22.45 47.74 -51.46
N ASN A 93 22.24 46.44 -51.67
CA ASN A 93 20.91 45.85 -51.81
C ASN A 93 20.40 45.21 -50.50
N HIS A 94 21.28 44.94 -49.54
CA HIS A 94 20.97 44.18 -48.32
C HIS A 94 21.54 44.87 -47.07
N ILE A 95 20.95 46.02 -46.73
CA ILE A 95 21.33 46.81 -45.55
C ILE A 95 20.77 46.15 -44.28
N LEU A 96 21.66 45.78 -43.35
CA LEU A 96 21.27 45.28 -42.02
C LEU A 96 20.77 46.43 -41.15
N ARG A 97 19.53 46.34 -40.65
CA ARG A 97 18.98 47.24 -39.62
C ARG A 97 19.57 46.88 -38.25
N HIS A 98 19.70 47.84 -37.33
CA HIS A 98 20.15 47.56 -35.96
C HIS A 98 19.02 46.88 -35.15
N ASN A 99 19.36 45.96 -34.23
CA ASN A 99 18.48 45.03 -33.49
C ASN A 99 17.86 43.87 -34.31
N PHE A 100 18.66 42.86 -34.65
CA PHE A 100 18.18 41.57 -35.18
C PHE A 100 18.31 40.45 -34.16
N THR A 101 17.40 39.48 -34.23
CA THR A 101 17.49 38.23 -33.46
C THR A 101 18.54 37.29 -34.08
N ALA A 102 19.05 36.33 -33.29
CA ALA A 102 20.04 35.36 -33.78
C ALA A 102 19.58 34.57 -35.01
N LEU A 103 18.27 34.34 -35.13
CA LEU A 103 17.67 33.61 -36.25
C LEU A 103 17.62 34.46 -37.53
N GLU A 104 17.36 35.76 -37.42
CA GLU A 104 17.38 36.70 -38.55
C GLU A 104 18.80 36.92 -39.07
N TYR A 105 19.78 37.00 -38.17
CA TYR A 105 21.20 37.08 -38.55
C TYR A 105 21.66 35.82 -39.29
N THR A 106 21.32 34.64 -38.76
CA THR A 106 21.65 33.36 -39.40
C THR A 106 21.04 33.27 -40.79
N ARG A 107 19.79 33.72 -40.97
CA ARG A 107 19.12 33.75 -42.28
C ARG A 107 19.79 34.73 -43.26
N TYR A 108 20.25 35.89 -42.78
CA TYR A 108 21.00 36.85 -43.58
C TYR A 108 22.32 36.26 -44.08
N GLU A 109 23.10 35.61 -43.20
CA GLU A 109 24.38 34.99 -43.58
C GLU A 109 24.20 33.84 -44.57
N ILE A 110 23.17 33.01 -44.41
CA ILE A 110 22.84 31.94 -45.37
C ILE A 110 22.51 32.54 -46.75
N ASN A 111 21.71 33.61 -46.79
CA ASN A 111 21.38 34.29 -48.04
C ASN A 111 22.59 34.99 -48.68
N LYS A 112 23.49 35.56 -47.86
CA LYS A 112 24.75 36.16 -48.31
C LYS A 112 25.66 35.13 -48.94
N LEU A 113 25.83 33.97 -48.30
CA LEU A 113 26.61 32.85 -48.83
C LEU A 113 26.06 32.35 -50.17
N PHE A 114 24.74 32.16 -50.27
CA PHE A 114 24.11 31.72 -51.52
C PHE A 114 24.26 32.75 -52.63
N SER A 115 24.09 34.04 -52.30
CA SER A 115 24.26 35.16 -53.25
C SER A 115 25.71 35.30 -53.71
N ARG A 116 26.69 35.08 -52.83
CA ARG A 116 28.13 35.08 -53.15
C ARG A 116 28.47 33.95 -54.11
N PHE A 117 27.92 32.76 -53.87
CA PHE A 117 28.09 31.62 -54.77
C PHE A 117 27.51 31.92 -56.16
N LEU A 118 26.31 32.49 -56.22
CA LEU A 118 25.66 32.92 -57.47
C LEU A 118 26.47 34.00 -58.22
N PHE A 119 26.99 35.01 -57.53
CA PHE A 119 27.81 36.07 -58.12
C PHE A 119 29.08 35.52 -58.78
N LEU A 120 29.80 34.63 -58.08
CA LEU A 120 30.99 33.98 -58.62
C LEU A 120 30.67 33.06 -59.81
N PHE A 121 29.54 32.35 -59.77
CA PHE A 121 29.08 31.55 -60.91
C PHE A 121 28.77 32.41 -62.13
N LYS A 122 28.00 33.50 -61.96
CA LYS A 122 27.58 34.40 -63.06
C LYS A 122 28.76 35.09 -63.74
N LYS A 123 29.82 35.41 -62.99
CA LYS A 123 31.05 36.03 -63.54
C LYS A 123 31.93 35.03 -64.30
N LYS A 124 31.92 33.74 -63.91
CA LYS A 124 32.62 32.66 -64.65
C LYS A 124 31.96 32.30 -66.00
N THR A 125 30.69 32.65 -66.23
CA THR A 125 29.94 32.20 -67.43
C THR A 125 30.04 33.11 -68.67
N ASN A 126 30.86 34.17 -68.67
CA ASN A 126 31.07 35.02 -69.86
C ASN A 126 32.35 34.68 -70.65
N VAL A 127 32.71 33.40 -70.71
CA VAL A 127 33.74 32.90 -71.64
C VAL A 127 33.04 32.21 -72.82
N TYR A 128 33.25 32.78 -74.01
CA TYR A 128 32.96 32.26 -75.35
C TYR A 128 32.05 31.02 -75.44
N LYS A 129 30.82 31.23 -75.94
CA LYS A 129 29.98 30.16 -76.52
C LYS A 129 30.71 29.52 -77.70
N ASN A 130 31.49 28.48 -77.43
CA ASN A 130 31.84 27.49 -78.43
C ASN A 130 30.91 26.29 -78.24
N LYS A 131 30.04 26.10 -79.23
CA LYS A 131 29.11 24.99 -79.34
C LYS A 131 29.93 23.74 -79.61
N LYS A 132 30.16 22.91 -78.58
CA LYS A 132 30.43 21.48 -78.77
C LYS A 132 29.49 20.65 -77.89
N ARG A 133 28.69 19.87 -78.61
CA ARG A 133 27.87 18.76 -78.13
C ARG A 133 28.82 17.59 -77.88
N GLY A 134 28.78 17.01 -76.68
CA GLY A 134 29.55 15.84 -76.29
C GLY A 134 29.18 15.42 -74.87
N GLN A 135 28.63 14.21 -74.75
CA GLN A 135 28.14 13.50 -73.57
C GLN A 135 28.94 13.69 -72.29
N ASP A 136 28.21 13.78 -71.17
CA ASP A 136 28.48 12.98 -69.97
C ASP A 136 27.13 12.60 -69.33
N SER A 137 26.38 11.73 -69.99
CA SER A 137 25.13 11.14 -69.47
C SER A 137 25.35 10.30 -68.22
N HIS A 138 26.59 9.84 -67.96
CA HIS A 138 26.91 8.97 -66.84
C HIS A 138 26.75 9.64 -65.47
N LEU A 139 27.12 10.91 -65.33
CA LEU A 139 27.00 11.63 -64.04
C LEU A 139 25.54 11.85 -63.63
N PHE A 140 24.66 12.14 -64.58
CA PHE A 140 23.23 12.31 -64.32
C PHE A 140 22.57 11.00 -63.87
N PHE A 141 22.87 9.89 -64.55
CA PHE A 141 22.39 8.56 -64.14
C PHE A 141 22.98 8.10 -62.80
N LEU A 142 24.23 8.48 -62.47
CA LEU A 142 24.86 8.18 -61.18
C LEU A 142 24.15 8.91 -60.03
N ILE A 143 23.82 10.20 -60.20
CA ILE A 143 23.09 10.98 -59.20
C ILE A 143 21.69 10.40 -58.98
N ILE A 144 20.97 10.05 -60.05
CA ILE A 144 19.65 9.41 -59.95
C ILE A 144 19.75 8.02 -59.30
N GLY A 145 20.74 7.22 -59.67
CA GLY A 145 20.99 5.91 -59.05
C GLY A 145 21.28 6.04 -57.55
N LEU A 146 22.07 7.04 -57.15
CA LEU A 146 22.41 7.31 -55.76
C LEU A 146 21.20 7.82 -54.95
N THR A 147 20.35 8.69 -55.51
CA THR A 147 19.14 9.14 -54.83
C THR A 147 18.10 8.02 -54.69
N ILE A 148 17.94 7.17 -55.70
CA ILE A 148 17.07 5.99 -55.61
C ILE A 148 17.61 4.99 -54.58
N SER A 149 18.93 4.72 -54.59
CA SER A 149 19.57 3.84 -53.62
C SER A 149 19.44 4.36 -52.19
N LEU A 150 19.64 5.66 -51.98
CA LEU A 150 19.48 6.28 -50.67
C LEU A 150 18.02 6.28 -50.20
N SER A 151 17.08 6.55 -51.11
CA SER A 151 15.64 6.46 -50.83
C SER A 151 15.23 5.04 -50.43
N LEU A 152 15.69 4.04 -51.17
CA LEU A 152 15.46 2.63 -50.85
C LEU A 152 16.06 2.24 -49.49
N LEU A 153 17.27 2.72 -49.18
CA LEU A 153 17.93 2.49 -47.90
C LEU A 153 17.12 3.10 -46.74
N VAL A 154 16.67 4.35 -46.88
CA VAL A 154 15.84 5.02 -45.87
C VAL A 154 14.50 4.31 -45.70
N PHE A 155 13.91 3.84 -46.79
CA PHE A 155 12.67 3.05 -46.76
C PHE A 155 12.87 1.73 -46.00
N ILE A 156 13.90 0.95 -46.31
CA ILE A 156 14.21 -0.30 -45.61
C ILE A 156 14.53 -0.03 -44.13
N PHE A 157 15.29 1.02 -43.84
CA PHE A 157 15.64 1.41 -42.46
C PHE A 157 14.40 1.81 -41.65
N TYR A 158 13.47 2.55 -42.25
CA TYR A 158 12.21 2.93 -41.61
C TYR A 158 11.40 1.69 -41.17
N PHE A 159 11.27 0.69 -42.04
CA PHE A 159 10.55 -0.54 -41.71
C PHE A 159 11.33 -1.46 -40.76
N ALA A 160 12.65 -1.59 -40.94
CA ALA A 160 13.47 -2.52 -40.15
C ALA A 160 13.70 -2.06 -38.69
N VAL A 161 13.68 -0.76 -38.43
CA VAL A 161 14.01 -0.21 -37.10
C VAL A 161 12.76 0.12 -36.27
N SER A 162 11.57 0.14 -36.87
CA SER A 162 10.32 0.50 -36.20
C SER A 162 9.86 -0.53 -35.16
N LYS A 163 10.25 -0.33 -33.90
CA LYS A 163 9.80 -1.14 -32.75
C LYS A 163 8.82 -0.38 -31.88
N THR A 164 7.81 -1.11 -31.39
CA THR A 164 6.84 -0.60 -30.41
C THR A 164 6.95 -1.41 -29.13
N TYR A 165 7.20 -0.74 -28.01
CA TYR A 165 7.24 -1.34 -26.69
C TYR A 165 5.96 -0.98 -25.95
N VAL A 166 5.17 -2.00 -25.63
CA VAL A 166 3.92 -1.88 -24.88
C VAL A 166 4.18 -2.41 -23.49
N THR A 167 4.36 -1.52 -22.52
CA THR A 167 4.47 -1.88 -21.11
C THR A 167 3.07 -2.07 -20.54
N ILE A 168 2.77 -3.27 -20.05
CA ILE A 168 1.45 -3.68 -19.56
C ILE A 168 1.55 -3.95 -18.05
N SER A 169 0.67 -3.34 -17.27
CA SER A 169 0.38 -3.83 -15.92
C SER A 169 -0.79 -4.79 -16.03
N PRO A 170 -0.59 -6.11 -15.83
CA PRO A 170 -1.67 -7.08 -15.91
C PRO A 170 -2.62 -6.91 -14.71
N GLU A 171 -3.89 -7.24 -14.91
CA GLU A 171 -4.83 -7.41 -13.81
C GLU A 171 -4.46 -8.66 -12.99
N LEU A 172 -4.64 -8.60 -11.68
CA LEU A 172 -4.31 -9.69 -10.76
C LEU A 172 -5.57 -10.47 -10.40
N ASP A 173 -5.50 -11.79 -10.48
CA ASP A 173 -6.59 -12.69 -10.10
C ASP A 173 -6.17 -13.59 -8.94
N VAL A 174 -7.15 -14.04 -8.15
CA VAL A 174 -6.95 -14.95 -7.02
C VAL A 174 -7.36 -16.36 -7.45
N LYS A 175 -6.37 -17.25 -7.54
CA LYS A 175 -6.58 -18.67 -7.84
C LYS A 175 -6.41 -19.50 -6.57
N THR A 176 -7.50 -20.14 -6.15
CA THR A 176 -7.49 -21.09 -5.03
C THR A 176 -7.30 -22.51 -5.55
N ILE A 177 -6.24 -23.19 -5.09
CA ILE A 177 -6.07 -24.63 -5.31
C ILE A 177 -6.69 -25.41 -4.17
N SER A 178 -7.41 -26.49 -4.49
CA SER A 178 -8.08 -27.34 -3.51
C SER A 178 -7.73 -28.81 -3.74
N ARG A 179 -7.21 -29.50 -2.72
CA ARG A 179 -6.82 -30.93 -2.79
C ARG A 179 -7.16 -31.68 -1.51
N ASN A 180 -7.46 -32.96 -1.66
CA ASN A 180 -7.85 -33.83 -0.55
C ASN A 180 -6.62 -34.49 0.08
N ILE A 181 -6.08 -33.93 1.15
CA ILE A 181 -4.86 -34.39 1.82
C ILE A 181 -5.20 -35.43 2.89
N LEU A 182 -4.37 -36.47 3.00
CA LEU A 182 -4.42 -37.46 4.08
C LEU A 182 -3.44 -37.08 5.20
N PHE A 183 -3.96 -36.66 6.34
CA PHE A 183 -3.20 -36.41 7.56
C PHE A 183 -3.16 -37.68 8.42
N THR A 184 -1.99 -38.28 8.62
CA THR A 184 -1.87 -39.58 9.31
C THR A 184 -0.64 -39.66 10.20
N GLN A 185 -0.73 -40.42 11.29
CA GLN A 185 0.42 -40.74 12.15
C GLN A 185 1.37 -41.76 11.52
N LYS A 186 0.90 -42.53 10.53
CA LYS A 186 1.74 -43.52 9.84
C LYS A 186 2.76 -42.78 8.97
N GLU A 187 4.03 -43.17 9.03
CA GLU A 187 5.02 -42.68 8.08
C GLU A 187 4.56 -43.00 6.66
N ALA A 188 4.62 -41.99 5.78
CA ALA A 188 4.24 -42.16 4.39
C ALA A 188 5.21 -43.16 3.74
N SER A 189 4.70 -44.27 3.21
CA SER A 189 5.48 -45.14 2.34
C SER A 189 5.96 -44.34 1.13
N VAL A 190 7.16 -44.61 0.63
CA VAL A 190 7.74 -43.90 -0.54
C VAL A 190 6.77 -43.90 -1.74
N LEU A 191 5.93 -44.94 -1.85
CA LEU A 191 4.89 -45.11 -2.88
C LEU A 191 3.57 -44.34 -2.60
N ASP A 192 3.27 -44.01 -1.35
CA ASP A 192 2.05 -43.30 -0.89
C ASP A 192 2.27 -41.79 -0.68
N SER A 193 3.48 -41.31 -0.99
CA SER A 193 4.05 -40.01 -0.58
C SER A 193 3.43 -38.78 -1.22
N LYS A 194 2.61 -38.92 -2.28
CA LYS A 194 2.15 -37.75 -3.04
C LYS A 194 1.05 -36.94 -2.36
N ASN A 195 0.31 -37.48 -1.39
CA ASN A 195 -0.86 -36.76 -0.85
C ASN A 195 -1.07 -37.04 0.65
N THR A 196 0.02 -37.39 1.33
CA THR A 196 0.00 -37.84 2.72
C THR A 196 0.91 -36.94 3.53
N ILE A 197 0.37 -36.33 4.57
CA ILE A 197 1.10 -35.47 5.51
C ILE A 197 1.14 -36.16 6.86
N THR A 198 2.34 -36.26 7.43
CA THR A 198 2.52 -36.87 8.75
C THR A 198 2.04 -35.92 9.84
N VAL A 199 1.29 -36.47 10.80
CA VAL A 199 0.89 -35.77 12.02
C VAL A 199 1.51 -36.40 13.26
N ARG A 200 1.79 -35.56 14.27
CA ARG A 200 2.33 -35.99 15.56
C ARG A 200 1.31 -35.68 16.66
N PRO A 201 0.99 -36.61 17.57
CA PRO A 201 0.17 -36.29 18.73
C PRO A 201 1.00 -35.44 19.71
N ILE A 202 0.37 -34.43 20.30
CA ILE A 202 0.95 -33.62 21.37
C ILE A 202 -0.01 -33.61 22.56
N ASN A 203 0.52 -33.92 23.74
CA ASN A 203 -0.23 -33.98 24.98
C ASN A 203 0.52 -33.18 26.03
N LEU A 204 -0.13 -32.17 26.61
CA LEU A 204 0.44 -31.36 27.69
C LEU A 204 -0.51 -31.38 28.89
N GLU A 205 0.06 -31.49 30.08
CA GLU A 205 -0.67 -31.32 31.34
C GLU A 205 -0.29 -29.97 31.95
N ILE A 206 -1.30 -29.13 32.17
CA ILE A 206 -1.10 -27.75 32.61
C ILE A 206 -1.73 -27.55 33.98
N PRO A 207 -0.92 -27.24 35.02
CA PRO A 207 -1.43 -26.86 36.33
C PRO A 207 -1.78 -25.37 36.38
N MET A 208 -2.77 -25.05 37.21
CA MET A 208 -3.11 -23.69 37.61
C MET A 208 -3.58 -23.68 39.05
N GLU A 209 -3.08 -22.72 39.81
CA GLU A 209 -3.65 -22.29 41.08
C GLU A 209 -4.36 -20.95 40.85
N TYR A 210 -5.53 -20.78 41.45
CA TYR A 210 -6.29 -19.55 41.37
C TYR A 210 -7.05 -19.29 42.68
N THR A 211 -7.04 -18.04 43.12
CA THR A 211 -7.77 -17.59 44.32
C THR A 211 -9.07 -16.92 43.90
N PHE A 212 -10.17 -17.34 44.53
CA PHE A 212 -11.50 -16.82 44.35
C PHE A 212 -11.95 -16.07 45.60
N ASN A 213 -12.76 -15.04 45.42
CA ASN A 213 -13.39 -14.32 46.52
C ASN A 213 -14.73 -14.98 46.85
N VAL A 214 -14.97 -15.26 48.12
CA VAL A 214 -16.22 -15.81 48.64
C VAL A 214 -17.23 -14.69 48.78
N THR A 215 -18.46 -14.94 48.34
CA THR A 215 -19.54 -13.95 48.26
C THR A 215 -20.77 -14.34 49.08
N ALA A 216 -20.94 -15.62 49.38
CA ALA A 216 -22.02 -16.07 50.24
C ALA A 216 -21.78 -15.65 51.68
N ILE A 217 -22.82 -15.11 52.31
CA ILE A 217 -22.79 -14.61 53.68
C ILE A 217 -23.36 -15.70 54.61
N ASP A 218 -22.68 -15.93 55.72
CA ASP A 218 -23.17 -16.77 56.81
C ASP A 218 -24.32 -16.07 57.53
N GLU A 219 -25.55 -16.47 57.24
CA GLU A 219 -26.75 -15.92 57.90
C GLU A 219 -26.68 -16.07 59.43
N MET A 220 -25.99 -17.09 59.93
CA MET A 220 -25.82 -17.35 61.36
C MET A 220 -24.79 -16.40 62.01
N SER A 221 -24.11 -15.55 61.24
CA SER A 221 -23.22 -14.51 61.76
C SER A 221 -23.95 -13.23 62.19
N THR A 222 -25.28 -13.18 62.04
CA THR A 222 -26.13 -12.09 62.52
C THR A 222 -26.17 -12.04 64.05
N GLN A 223 -26.30 -10.85 64.62
CA GLN A 223 -26.58 -10.68 66.05
C GLN A 223 -28.01 -10.18 66.22
N ASN A 224 -28.74 -10.78 67.15
CA ASN A 224 -30.12 -10.42 67.43
C ASN A 224 -30.15 -9.21 68.37
N ALA A 225 -31.05 -8.26 68.10
CA ALA A 225 -31.28 -7.12 68.97
C ALA A 225 -31.99 -7.54 70.27
N HIS A 226 -31.69 -6.86 71.37
CA HIS A 226 -32.32 -7.07 72.66
C HIS A 226 -32.82 -5.75 73.22
N GLY A 227 -33.88 -5.79 74.03
CA GLY A 227 -34.34 -4.58 74.72
C GLY A 227 -35.50 -4.84 75.66
N THR A 228 -35.80 -3.83 76.48
CA THR A 228 -36.85 -3.93 77.48
C THR A 228 -38.17 -3.34 76.99
N ILE A 229 -39.26 -4.02 77.33
CA ILE A 229 -40.62 -3.60 77.02
C ILE A 229 -41.47 -3.58 78.29
N ASP A 230 -42.49 -2.77 78.25
CA ASP A 230 -43.58 -2.78 79.20
C ASP A 230 -44.82 -3.39 78.55
N ILE A 231 -45.34 -4.45 79.17
CA ILE A 231 -46.58 -5.11 78.75
C ILE A 231 -47.72 -4.56 79.60
N TYR A 232 -48.77 -4.10 78.93
CA TYR A 232 -49.96 -3.52 79.52
C TYR A 232 -51.13 -4.50 79.40
N ASN A 233 -51.85 -4.70 80.50
CA ASN A 233 -53.03 -5.57 80.57
C ASN A 233 -54.23 -4.79 81.10
N GLU A 234 -55.13 -4.39 80.20
CA GLU A 234 -56.36 -3.66 80.54
C GLU A 234 -57.48 -4.58 81.06
N LEU A 235 -57.25 -5.90 81.09
CA LEU A 235 -58.23 -6.87 81.57
C LEU A 235 -58.24 -6.92 83.10
N ARG A 236 -59.37 -7.36 83.66
CA ARG A 236 -59.52 -7.64 85.10
C ARG A 236 -59.00 -9.02 85.52
N GLN A 237 -58.29 -9.72 84.63
CA GLN A 237 -57.70 -11.03 84.87
C GLN A 237 -56.20 -10.98 84.61
N GLU A 238 -55.43 -11.75 85.38
CA GLU A 238 -53.98 -11.89 85.15
C GLU A 238 -53.74 -12.54 83.79
N GLN A 239 -52.78 -12.01 83.02
CA GLN A 239 -52.33 -12.62 81.78
C GLN A 239 -50.94 -13.23 81.97
N VAL A 240 -50.82 -14.52 81.66
CA VAL A 240 -49.54 -15.23 81.72
C VAL A 240 -49.06 -15.53 80.30
N PHE A 241 -47.78 -15.26 80.04
CA PHE A 241 -47.08 -15.62 78.81
C PHE A 241 -46.01 -16.66 79.10
N ARG A 242 -45.91 -17.64 78.21
CA ARG A 242 -44.86 -18.66 78.26
C ARG A 242 -43.56 -18.15 77.62
N PRO A 243 -42.41 -18.75 77.91
CA PRO A 243 -41.19 -18.57 77.13
C PRO A 243 -41.44 -18.75 75.63
N ALA A 244 -40.67 -18.03 74.82
CA ALA A 244 -40.79 -17.92 73.38
C ALA A 244 -42.15 -17.38 72.89
N THR A 245 -42.83 -16.55 73.69
CA THR A 245 -44.03 -15.82 73.22
C THR A 245 -43.59 -14.75 72.23
N ARG A 246 -44.26 -14.68 71.08
CA ARG A 246 -43.93 -13.76 69.99
C ARG A 246 -44.60 -12.40 70.18
N PHE A 247 -43.78 -11.35 70.13
CA PHE A 247 -44.15 -9.96 70.06
C PHE A 247 -43.78 -9.45 68.67
N MET A 248 -44.68 -8.71 68.03
CA MET A 248 -44.55 -8.33 66.64
C MET A 248 -44.83 -6.85 66.44
N THR A 249 -43.90 -6.17 65.78
CA THR A 249 -44.09 -4.79 65.31
C THR A 249 -45.05 -4.72 64.14
N GLU A 250 -45.55 -3.53 63.82
CA GLU A 250 -46.36 -3.30 62.61
C GLU A 250 -45.62 -3.69 61.33
N ASN A 251 -44.29 -3.54 61.31
CA ASN A 251 -43.43 -3.87 60.16
C ASN A 251 -43.16 -5.38 60.02
N GLY A 252 -43.62 -6.22 60.96
CA GLY A 252 -43.47 -7.67 60.89
C GLY A 252 -42.22 -8.24 61.57
N LEU A 253 -41.41 -7.40 62.23
CA LEU A 253 -40.29 -7.85 63.06
C LEU A 253 -40.80 -8.64 64.26
N ILE A 254 -40.15 -9.78 64.54
CA ILE A 254 -40.54 -10.73 65.58
C ILE A 254 -39.52 -10.68 66.72
N PHE A 255 -40.03 -10.61 67.94
CA PHE A 255 -39.27 -10.67 69.17
C PHE A 255 -39.86 -11.74 70.09
N LYS A 256 -39.01 -12.42 70.86
CA LYS A 256 -39.39 -13.53 71.73
C LYS A 256 -38.99 -13.22 73.18
N THR A 257 -39.78 -13.76 74.10
CA THR A 257 -39.48 -13.74 75.53
C THR A 257 -38.62 -14.94 75.90
N ASP A 258 -37.67 -14.75 76.81
CA ASP A 258 -36.85 -15.86 77.30
C ASP A 258 -37.51 -16.58 78.48
N ASP A 259 -38.25 -15.84 79.31
CA ASP A 259 -38.87 -16.33 80.54
C ASP A 259 -40.40 -16.31 80.53
N TRP A 260 -40.98 -16.93 81.56
CA TRP A 260 -42.40 -16.81 81.89
C TRP A 260 -42.70 -15.40 82.39
N ILE A 261 -43.77 -14.79 81.86
CA ILE A 261 -44.20 -13.45 82.26
C ILE A 261 -45.59 -13.53 82.86
N LYS A 262 -45.76 -12.90 84.02
CA LYS A 262 -47.07 -12.66 84.61
C LYS A 262 -47.35 -11.17 84.57
N VAL A 263 -48.46 -10.81 83.93
CA VAL A 263 -48.93 -9.41 83.84
C VAL A 263 -50.17 -9.28 84.72
N PRO A 264 -50.11 -8.49 85.80
CA PRO A 264 -51.22 -8.37 86.74
C PRO A 264 -52.48 -7.82 86.04
N PRO A 265 -53.68 -8.04 86.61
CA PRO A 265 -54.91 -7.42 86.11
C PRO A 265 -54.91 -5.91 86.38
N THR A 266 -55.71 -5.17 85.63
CA THR A 266 -56.07 -3.78 85.94
C THR A 266 -56.86 -3.71 87.25
N GLN A 267 -56.47 -2.80 88.14
CA GLN A 267 -57.08 -2.62 89.46
C GLN A 267 -57.62 -1.19 89.63
N THR A 268 -58.64 -1.05 90.48
CA THR A 268 -59.14 0.27 90.90
C THR A 268 -58.63 0.55 92.31
N LEU A 269 -57.65 1.43 92.44
CA LEU A 269 -57.12 1.90 93.73
C LEU A 269 -57.58 3.34 93.96
N SER A 270 -58.25 3.58 95.10
CA SER A 270 -58.68 4.92 95.52
C SER A 270 -59.49 5.69 94.45
N GLY A 271 -60.36 4.99 93.70
CA GLY A 271 -61.19 5.57 92.64
C GLY A 271 -60.50 5.80 91.30
N MET A 272 -59.19 5.49 91.18
CA MET A 272 -58.42 5.58 89.93
C MET A 272 -58.14 4.19 89.35
N THR A 273 -58.31 4.04 88.03
CA THR A 273 -58.00 2.80 87.30
C THR A 273 -56.51 2.75 87.00
N VAL A 274 -55.81 1.77 87.58
CA VAL A 274 -54.38 1.50 87.34
C VAL A 274 -54.25 0.27 86.45
N ILE A 275 -53.71 0.46 85.24
CA ILE A 275 -53.51 -0.62 84.26
C ILE A 275 -52.43 -1.57 84.78
N GLY A 276 -52.67 -2.88 84.64
CA GLY A 276 -51.68 -3.90 84.99
C GLY A 276 -50.46 -3.78 84.08
N LYS A 277 -49.26 -3.69 84.68
CA LYS A 277 -48.00 -3.45 83.98
C LYS A 277 -46.94 -4.47 84.42
N SER A 278 -46.17 -4.98 83.46
CA SER A 278 -45.00 -5.84 83.74
C SER A 278 -43.87 -5.52 82.75
N THR A 279 -42.64 -5.38 83.26
CA THR A 279 -41.46 -5.07 82.44
C THR A 279 -40.70 -6.36 82.15
N VAL A 280 -40.35 -6.60 80.88
CA VAL A 280 -39.60 -7.77 80.45
C VAL A 280 -38.60 -7.44 79.35
N THR A 281 -37.55 -8.25 79.24
CA THR A 281 -36.60 -8.21 78.13
C THR A 281 -37.07 -9.10 76.98
N LEU A 282 -36.98 -8.59 75.76
CA LEU A 282 -37.19 -9.36 74.54
C LEU A 282 -35.91 -9.48 73.73
N THR A 283 -35.80 -10.60 73.02
CA THR A 283 -34.74 -10.88 72.06
C THR A 283 -35.34 -10.99 70.67
N ALA A 284 -34.77 -10.32 69.67
CA ALA A 284 -35.20 -10.43 68.28
C ALA A 284 -35.04 -11.87 67.79
N ASP A 285 -35.97 -12.31 66.95
CA ASP A 285 -35.80 -13.58 66.23
C ASP A 285 -34.77 -13.43 65.11
N THR A 286 -34.26 -14.54 64.58
CA THR A 286 -33.32 -14.49 63.44
C THR A 286 -34.02 -13.99 62.17
N TYR A 287 -35.28 -14.39 61.99
CA TYR A 287 -36.09 -14.07 60.82
C TYR A 287 -37.38 -13.32 61.17
N ASP A 288 -37.78 -12.41 60.29
CA ASP A 288 -39.05 -11.69 60.38
C ASP A 288 -40.25 -12.57 59.95
N ASN A 289 -41.44 -11.99 59.94
CA ASN A 289 -42.65 -12.71 59.51
C ASN A 289 -42.68 -13.09 58.01
N LYS A 290 -41.77 -12.55 57.19
CA LYS A 290 -41.63 -12.81 55.75
C LYS A 290 -40.42 -13.71 55.43
N GLY A 291 -39.62 -14.09 56.43
CA GLY A 291 -38.42 -14.89 56.27
C GLY A 291 -37.15 -14.09 55.96
N GLY A 292 -37.16 -12.77 56.08
CA GLY A 292 -35.96 -11.93 55.99
C GLY A 292 -35.17 -11.89 57.29
N ILE A 293 -33.84 -11.73 57.20
CA ILE A 293 -32.97 -11.62 58.39
C ILE A 293 -33.27 -10.30 59.10
N ILE A 294 -33.53 -10.35 60.42
CA ILE A 294 -33.84 -9.15 61.21
C ILE A 294 -32.59 -8.30 61.43
N GLY A 295 -31.49 -8.90 61.91
CA GLY A 295 -30.19 -8.23 62.07
C GLY A 295 -30.29 -6.83 62.67
N ILE A 296 -29.75 -5.82 61.99
CA ILE A 296 -29.76 -4.42 62.44
C ILE A 296 -31.18 -3.82 62.51
N HIS A 297 -32.13 -4.33 61.73
CA HIS A 297 -33.52 -3.89 61.77
C HIS A 297 -34.22 -4.22 63.09
N GLY A 298 -33.65 -5.13 63.90
CA GLY A 298 -34.12 -5.42 65.25
C GLY A 298 -33.93 -4.26 66.23
N ASN A 299 -33.09 -3.27 65.92
CA ASN A 299 -32.83 -2.09 66.76
C ASN A 299 -33.98 -1.08 66.62
N ILE A 300 -35.13 -1.40 67.24
CA ILE A 300 -36.33 -0.57 67.20
C ILE A 300 -36.27 0.58 68.23
N PRO A 301 -36.86 1.76 67.93
CA PRO A 301 -36.81 2.91 68.83
C PRO A 301 -37.67 2.71 70.09
N GLU A 302 -37.43 3.54 71.09
CA GLU A 302 -38.28 3.66 72.29
C GLU A 302 -39.72 4.06 71.93
N GLY A 303 -40.70 3.57 72.67
CA GLY A 303 -42.12 3.83 72.45
C GLY A 303 -42.77 3.04 71.31
N THR A 304 -42.03 2.14 70.65
CA THR A 304 -42.55 1.26 69.59
C THR A 304 -43.61 0.32 70.17
N THR A 305 -44.78 0.25 69.55
CA THR A 305 -45.87 -0.62 69.98
C THR A 305 -45.71 -2.01 69.38
N LEU A 306 -45.86 -3.03 70.22
CA LEU A 306 -45.73 -4.44 69.88
C LEU A 306 -47.05 -5.14 70.15
N THR A 307 -47.50 -5.89 69.15
CA THR A 307 -48.68 -6.76 69.25
C THR A 307 -48.27 -8.19 69.59
N ILE A 308 -49.21 -9.00 70.09
CA ILE A 308 -48.94 -10.40 70.45
C ILE A 308 -49.79 -11.29 69.54
N PRO A 309 -49.26 -11.74 68.38
CA PRO A 309 -50.04 -12.47 67.39
C PRO A 309 -50.67 -13.77 67.92
N GLY A 310 -50.09 -14.35 68.98
CA GLY A 310 -50.57 -15.58 69.61
C GLY A 310 -51.85 -15.43 70.44
N LEU A 311 -52.28 -14.22 70.79
CA LEU A 311 -53.51 -13.99 71.54
C LEU A 311 -54.74 -14.18 70.63
N LYS A 312 -55.67 -15.09 70.96
CA LYS A 312 -56.88 -15.31 70.13
C LYS A 312 -57.98 -14.27 70.36
N PHE A 313 -58.05 -13.72 71.58
CA PHE A 313 -59.05 -12.75 72.02
C PHE A 313 -58.35 -11.57 72.74
N ASN A 314 -59.02 -10.42 72.85
CA ASN A 314 -58.55 -9.23 73.59
C ASN A 314 -57.20 -8.65 73.11
N ARG A 315 -56.90 -8.75 71.80
CA ARG A 315 -55.65 -8.22 71.21
C ARG A 315 -55.50 -6.71 71.33
N ASP A 316 -56.63 -6.01 71.44
CA ASP A 316 -56.77 -4.58 71.63
C ASP A 316 -56.47 -4.14 73.08
N LYS A 317 -56.62 -5.05 74.05
CA LYS A 317 -56.52 -4.77 75.50
C LYS A 317 -55.23 -5.25 76.14
N ILE A 318 -54.43 -6.02 75.41
CA ILE A 318 -53.11 -6.45 75.85
C ILE A 318 -52.09 -6.14 74.75
N TYR A 319 -51.23 -5.18 75.03
CA TYR A 319 -50.19 -4.72 74.11
C TYR A 319 -48.91 -4.43 74.89
N ALA A 320 -47.80 -4.30 74.17
CA ALA A 320 -46.53 -3.92 74.75
C ALA A 320 -45.98 -2.66 74.08
N LYS A 321 -45.18 -1.90 74.83
CA LYS A 321 -44.41 -0.78 74.30
C LYS A 321 -42.96 -0.90 74.73
N THR A 322 -42.04 -0.54 73.85
CA THR A 322 -40.61 -0.51 74.20
C THR A 322 -40.34 0.59 75.22
N THR A 323 -39.65 0.23 76.31
CA THR A 323 -39.28 1.15 77.40
C THR A 323 -37.97 1.86 77.08
N THR A 324 -37.09 1.20 76.34
CA THR A 324 -35.83 1.75 75.82
C THR A 324 -35.69 1.35 74.36
N ALA A 325 -34.85 2.07 73.60
CA ALA A 325 -34.45 1.59 72.28
C ALA A 325 -33.77 0.22 72.39
N PHE A 326 -34.06 -0.65 71.43
CA PHE A 326 -33.40 -1.95 71.31
C PHE A 326 -32.03 -1.77 70.67
N ASP A 327 -31.08 -2.60 71.08
CA ASP A 327 -29.70 -2.54 70.60
C ASP A 327 -29.09 -3.95 70.47
N GLY A 328 -27.92 -4.06 69.87
CA GLY A 328 -27.19 -5.31 69.66
C GLY A 328 -27.55 -6.04 68.36
N GLY A 329 -28.50 -5.53 67.58
CA GLY A 329 -28.79 -6.03 66.23
C GLY A 329 -27.68 -5.68 65.24
N ILE A 330 -27.07 -6.68 64.60
CA ILE A 330 -26.01 -6.50 63.59
C ILE A 330 -26.28 -7.43 62.41
N ASP A 331 -26.18 -6.89 61.19
CA ASP A 331 -26.30 -7.69 59.97
C ASP A 331 -25.15 -8.70 59.81
N PRO A 332 -25.41 -9.86 59.19
CA PRO A 332 -24.37 -10.85 58.95
C PRO A 332 -23.33 -10.29 57.98
N LYS A 333 -22.05 -10.40 58.35
CA LYS A 333 -20.90 -9.89 57.57
C LYS A 333 -19.86 -10.94 57.24
N ILE A 334 -19.97 -12.14 57.82
CA ILE A 334 -18.95 -13.16 57.65
C ILE A 334 -19.24 -13.96 56.38
N HIS A 335 -18.31 -13.99 55.45
CA HIS A 335 -18.42 -14.84 54.28
C HIS A 335 -18.17 -16.31 54.61
N VAL A 336 -18.91 -17.20 53.96
CA VAL A 336 -18.85 -18.65 54.15
C VAL A 336 -18.82 -19.37 52.82
N LEU A 337 -17.93 -20.36 52.70
CA LEU A 337 -17.81 -21.13 51.48
C LEU A 337 -18.97 -22.12 51.31
N THR A 338 -19.78 -21.92 50.28
CA THR A 338 -20.93 -22.77 49.97
C THR A 338 -20.65 -23.79 48.85
N ASP A 339 -21.41 -24.88 48.81
CA ASP A 339 -21.36 -25.87 47.72
C ASP A 339 -21.60 -25.27 46.33
N LYS A 340 -22.53 -24.31 46.27
CA LYS A 340 -22.88 -23.59 45.05
C LYS A 340 -21.70 -22.78 44.52
N GLU A 341 -21.01 -22.06 45.39
CA GLU A 341 -19.82 -21.30 45.01
C GLU A 341 -18.66 -22.19 44.59
N ILE A 342 -18.41 -23.30 45.30
CA ILE A 342 -17.37 -24.26 44.91
C ILE A 342 -17.64 -24.78 43.50
N THR A 343 -18.90 -25.08 43.16
CA THR A 343 -19.28 -25.54 41.82
C THR A 343 -18.99 -24.46 40.78
N ASN A 344 -19.40 -23.22 41.03
CA ASN A 344 -19.11 -22.08 40.15
C ASN A 344 -17.60 -21.85 39.98
N PHE A 345 -16.83 -21.90 41.07
CA PHE A 345 -15.37 -21.71 41.03
C PHE A 345 -14.68 -22.83 40.24
N LYS A 346 -15.15 -24.08 40.35
CA LYS A 346 -14.65 -25.20 39.51
C LYS A 346 -14.88 -24.95 38.03
N GLU A 347 -16.06 -24.48 37.65
CA GLU A 347 -16.37 -24.15 36.25
C GLU A 347 -15.48 -23.01 35.73
N ILE A 348 -15.36 -21.92 36.49
CA ILE A 348 -14.50 -20.78 36.13
C ILE A 348 -13.02 -21.20 36.03
N LEU A 349 -12.53 -22.00 36.97
CA LEU A 349 -11.16 -22.53 36.96
C LEU A 349 -10.94 -23.42 35.73
N THR A 350 -11.91 -24.26 35.38
CA THR A 350 -11.84 -25.14 34.21
C THR A 350 -11.70 -24.34 32.91
N GLU A 351 -12.48 -23.27 32.74
CA GLU A 351 -12.37 -22.41 31.55
C GLU A 351 -11.03 -21.66 31.51
N LYS A 352 -10.57 -21.11 32.65
CA LYS A 352 -9.24 -20.49 32.75
C LYS A 352 -8.12 -21.47 32.40
N LEU A 353 -8.23 -22.72 32.87
CA LEU A 353 -7.30 -23.81 32.56
C LEU A 353 -7.28 -24.11 31.06
N LYS A 354 -8.45 -24.23 30.40
CA LYS A 354 -8.52 -24.44 28.94
C LYS A 354 -7.82 -23.33 28.16
N SER A 355 -8.07 -22.07 28.49
CA SER A 355 -7.42 -20.92 27.84
C SER A 355 -5.90 -20.95 28.03
N LYS A 356 -5.42 -21.13 29.27
CA LYS A 356 -3.99 -21.22 29.57
C LYS A 356 -3.34 -22.42 28.87
N ALA A 357 -4.03 -23.55 28.78
CA ALA A 357 -3.51 -24.75 28.14
C ALA A 357 -3.34 -24.56 26.63
N LEU A 358 -4.30 -23.94 25.96
CA LEU A 358 -4.20 -23.62 24.54
C LEU A 358 -3.06 -22.62 24.26
N GLU A 359 -2.92 -21.59 25.09
CA GLU A 359 -1.83 -20.61 24.96
C GLU A 359 -0.46 -21.27 25.17
N THR A 360 -0.32 -22.08 26.22
CA THR A 360 0.92 -22.80 26.53
C THR A 360 1.28 -23.77 25.41
N LEU A 361 0.29 -24.48 24.85
CA LEU A 361 0.48 -25.35 23.69
C LEU A 361 1.02 -24.58 22.48
N LYS A 362 0.40 -23.45 22.11
CA LYS A 362 0.86 -22.60 21.00
C LYS A 362 2.29 -22.10 21.22
N ASN A 363 2.59 -21.65 22.43
CA ASN A 363 3.93 -21.18 22.79
C ASN A 363 4.97 -22.31 22.73
N THR A 364 4.61 -23.51 23.17
CA THR A 364 5.48 -24.70 23.11
C THR A 364 5.78 -25.08 21.67
N ILE A 365 4.78 -25.10 20.78
CA ILE A 365 4.97 -25.40 19.35
C ILE A 365 5.86 -24.33 18.70
N LYS A 366 5.59 -23.04 18.96
CA LYS A 366 6.39 -21.94 18.41
C LYS A 366 7.86 -22.00 18.87
N LYS A 367 8.08 -22.31 20.15
CA LYS A 367 9.43 -22.49 20.71
C LYS A 367 10.15 -23.67 20.02
N ASN A 368 9.52 -24.83 19.94
CA ASN A 368 10.09 -26.02 19.31
C ASN A 368 10.42 -25.78 17.81
N ASN A 369 9.52 -25.10 17.08
CA ASN A 369 9.78 -24.72 15.68
C ASN A 369 11.03 -23.85 15.54
N THR A 370 11.21 -22.89 16.45
CA THR A 370 12.38 -21.98 16.43
C THR A 370 13.68 -22.71 16.81
N GLU A 371 13.63 -23.59 17.82
CA GLU A 371 14.81 -24.30 18.33
C GLU A 371 15.28 -25.43 17.40
N ASN A 372 14.34 -26.17 16.79
CA ASN A 372 14.65 -27.33 15.95
C ASN A 372 14.70 -27.00 14.44
N GLY A 373 14.36 -25.77 14.03
CA GLY A 373 14.19 -25.42 12.62
C GLY A 373 13.04 -26.17 11.95
N GLU A 374 12.02 -26.55 12.72
CA GLU A 374 10.82 -27.25 12.25
C GLU A 374 9.69 -26.23 11.97
N ASN A 375 8.65 -26.62 11.21
CA ASN A 375 7.46 -25.79 11.00
C ASN A 375 6.18 -26.61 11.18
N TYR A 376 5.94 -27.02 12.43
CA TYR A 376 4.70 -27.68 12.81
C TYR A 376 3.63 -26.66 13.19
N ASP A 377 2.39 -26.93 12.79
CA ASP A 377 1.24 -26.15 13.22
C ASP A 377 0.16 -27.06 13.82
N ILE A 378 -0.71 -26.49 14.64
CA ILE A 378 -1.87 -27.22 15.19
C ILE A 378 -2.79 -27.54 14.04
N LEU A 379 -3.21 -28.80 13.92
CA LEU A 379 -4.17 -29.21 12.90
C LEU A 379 -5.47 -28.39 13.08
N PRO A 380 -5.87 -27.55 12.11
CA PRO A 380 -6.81 -26.44 12.31
C PRO A 380 -8.27 -26.90 12.36
N ILE A 381 -8.57 -27.82 13.26
CA ILE A 381 -9.88 -28.41 13.49
C ILE A 381 -10.07 -28.45 15.00
N ASN A 382 -10.93 -27.56 15.50
CA ASN A 382 -11.17 -27.41 16.95
C ASN A 382 -11.61 -28.72 17.61
N GLU A 383 -12.33 -29.59 16.89
CA GLU A 383 -12.75 -30.91 17.37
C GLU A 383 -11.58 -31.88 17.66
N ASN A 384 -10.38 -31.59 17.16
CA ASN A 384 -9.18 -32.38 17.45
C ASN A 384 -8.47 -31.90 18.73
N ILE A 385 -8.93 -30.82 19.37
CA ILE A 385 -8.38 -30.34 20.63
C ILE A 385 -9.24 -30.90 21.76
N ILE A 386 -8.75 -31.95 22.40
CA ILE A 386 -9.44 -32.64 23.49
C ILE A 386 -8.89 -32.11 24.81
N TYR A 387 -9.79 -31.61 25.65
CA TYR A 387 -9.49 -31.20 27.02
C TYR A 387 -10.00 -32.26 27.98
N THR A 388 -9.10 -32.87 28.75
CA THR A 388 -9.45 -33.79 29.83
C THR A 388 -9.20 -33.08 31.16
N PRO A 389 -10.25 -32.67 31.89
CA PRO A 389 -10.09 -32.08 33.21
C PRO A 389 -9.48 -33.10 34.16
N GLY A 390 -8.45 -32.69 34.89
CA GLY A 390 -7.89 -33.46 36.00
C GLY A 390 -8.63 -33.17 37.30
N ASN A 391 -8.08 -33.66 38.41
CA ASN A 391 -8.63 -33.37 39.73
C ASN A 391 -8.48 -31.87 40.04
N ILE A 392 -9.58 -31.27 40.52
CA ILE A 392 -9.61 -29.91 41.06
C ILE A 392 -9.79 -30.02 42.57
N THR A 393 -8.86 -29.46 43.32
CA THR A 393 -8.79 -29.57 44.78
C THR A 393 -8.78 -28.18 45.43
N LEU A 394 -9.40 -28.10 46.59
CA LEU A 394 -9.31 -26.94 47.46
C LEU A 394 -7.95 -26.95 48.15
N LEU A 395 -7.26 -25.82 48.14
CA LEU A 395 -5.97 -25.68 48.80
C LEU A 395 -6.15 -25.41 50.30
N LYS A 396 -5.06 -25.59 51.05
CA LYS A 396 -4.99 -25.33 52.50
C LYS A 396 -6.00 -26.13 53.34
N GLY A 397 -6.54 -27.22 52.79
CA GLY A 397 -7.51 -28.07 53.47
C GLY A 397 -8.90 -27.43 53.67
N ALA A 398 -9.21 -26.39 52.90
CA ALA A 398 -10.50 -25.71 52.98
C ALA A 398 -11.68 -26.66 52.71
N LYS A 399 -12.76 -26.48 53.46
CA LYS A 399 -13.98 -27.29 53.41
C LYS A 399 -15.22 -26.42 53.26
N ILE A 400 -16.31 -27.06 52.84
CA ILE A 400 -17.63 -26.43 52.80
C ILE A 400 -18.00 -25.98 54.23
N GLY A 401 -18.45 -24.74 54.35
CA GLY A 401 -18.76 -24.11 55.64
C GLY A 401 -17.59 -23.36 56.29
N ASP A 402 -16.39 -23.39 55.71
CA ASP A 402 -15.28 -22.57 56.19
C ASP A 402 -15.58 -21.08 56.00
N LYS A 403 -15.23 -20.29 57.02
CA LYS A 403 -15.44 -18.83 57.03
C LYS A 403 -14.20 -18.12 56.52
N GLY A 404 -14.37 -17.23 55.54
CA GLY A 404 -13.26 -16.50 54.95
C GLY A 404 -13.66 -15.73 53.71
N GLU A 405 -12.88 -14.69 53.40
CA GLU A 405 -13.07 -13.82 52.23
C GLU A 405 -12.60 -14.47 50.92
N GLU A 406 -11.65 -15.40 51.00
CA GLU A 406 -10.96 -15.97 49.86
C GLU A 406 -10.77 -17.47 49.99
N VAL A 407 -10.81 -18.17 48.86
CA VAL A 407 -10.50 -19.59 48.74
C VAL A 407 -9.59 -19.84 47.54
N SER A 408 -8.49 -20.56 47.76
CA SER A 408 -7.57 -20.95 46.69
C SER A 408 -7.88 -22.36 46.21
N MET A 409 -7.89 -22.55 44.90
CA MET A 409 -8.12 -23.82 44.25
C MET A 409 -6.97 -24.14 43.30
N GLU A 410 -6.54 -25.40 43.29
CA GLU A 410 -5.62 -25.91 42.28
C GLU A 410 -6.34 -26.87 41.36
N GLY A 411 -5.93 -26.87 40.09
CA GLY A 411 -6.46 -27.79 39.11
C GLY A 411 -5.44 -28.08 38.04
N LYS A 412 -5.63 -29.21 37.37
CA LYS A 412 -4.85 -29.62 36.20
C LYS A 412 -5.78 -29.87 35.03
N ILE A 413 -5.32 -29.55 33.83
CA ILE A 413 -6.01 -29.95 32.60
C ILE A 413 -5.01 -30.57 31.64
N LYS A 414 -5.41 -31.68 31.03
CA LYS A 414 -4.64 -32.29 29.94
C LYS A 414 -5.23 -31.83 28.61
N ILE A 415 -4.43 -31.16 27.80
CA ILE A 415 -4.76 -30.80 26.42
C ILE A 415 -4.08 -31.80 25.49
N SER A 416 -4.86 -32.42 24.61
CA SER A 416 -4.41 -33.43 23.65
C SER A 416 -4.83 -33.03 22.25
N THR A 417 -3.89 -32.95 21.31
CA THR A 417 -4.20 -32.63 19.90
C THR A 417 -3.16 -33.19 18.94
N TYR A 418 -3.29 -32.89 17.65
CA TYR A 418 -2.38 -33.29 16.60
C TYR A 418 -1.74 -32.06 15.94
N ILE A 419 -0.44 -32.13 15.71
CA ILE A 419 0.31 -31.14 14.92
C ILE A 419 0.69 -31.75 13.58
N TYR A 420 0.75 -30.94 12.53
CA TYR A 420 1.09 -31.37 11.17
C TYR A 420 2.24 -30.54 10.61
N ASP A 421 2.99 -31.11 9.68
CA ASP A 421 4.07 -30.38 8.99
C ASP A 421 3.46 -29.40 7.97
N ARG A 422 3.49 -28.11 8.33
CA ARG A 422 2.95 -27.03 7.49
C ARG A 422 3.79 -26.83 6.23
N ASN A 423 5.10 -26.99 6.31
CA ASN A 423 6.00 -26.86 5.16
C ASN A 423 5.75 -27.95 4.13
N ALA A 424 5.64 -29.20 4.55
CA ALA A 424 5.33 -30.31 3.66
C ALA A 424 3.97 -30.11 2.97
N THR A 425 2.97 -29.62 3.71
CA THR A 425 1.62 -29.32 3.19
C THR A 425 1.67 -28.20 2.14
N LEU A 426 2.34 -27.09 2.45
CA LEU A 426 2.54 -25.99 1.52
C LEU A 426 3.31 -26.45 0.29
N PHE A 427 4.40 -27.19 0.46
CA PHE A 427 5.20 -27.71 -0.66
C PHE A 427 4.35 -28.56 -1.61
N TYR A 428 3.51 -29.45 -1.07
CA TYR A 428 2.59 -30.25 -1.86
C TYR A 428 1.61 -29.38 -2.66
N LEU A 429 0.92 -28.44 -2.00
CA LEU A 429 -0.06 -27.57 -2.66
C LEU A 429 0.60 -26.62 -3.67
N LYS A 430 1.81 -26.13 -3.39
CA LYS A 430 2.61 -25.32 -4.32
C LYS A 430 2.99 -26.09 -5.58
N THR A 431 3.35 -27.37 -5.43
CA THR A 431 3.65 -28.25 -6.57
C THR A 431 2.42 -28.43 -7.45
N ILE A 432 1.29 -28.77 -6.85
CA ILE A 432 0.02 -28.91 -7.56
C ILE A 432 -0.45 -27.60 -8.21
N LEU A 433 -0.25 -26.47 -7.51
CA LEU A 433 -0.57 -25.15 -8.05
C LEU A 433 0.23 -24.89 -9.33
N ASN A 434 1.55 -25.09 -9.29
CA ASN A 434 2.43 -24.90 -10.45
C ASN A 434 2.05 -25.82 -11.63
N GLU A 435 1.67 -27.06 -11.36
CA GLU A 435 1.17 -27.99 -12.38
C GLU A 435 -0.20 -27.58 -12.95
N SER A 436 -1.02 -26.86 -12.18
CA SER A 436 -2.34 -26.39 -12.58
C SER A 436 -2.34 -25.08 -13.37
N LEU A 437 -1.18 -24.40 -13.46
CA LEU A 437 -1.04 -23.17 -14.23
C LEU A 437 -1.07 -23.49 -15.73
N LEU A 438 -1.85 -22.72 -16.48
CA LEU A 438 -1.89 -22.84 -17.93
C LEU A 438 -0.57 -22.32 -18.50
N PHE A 439 0.31 -23.24 -18.94
CA PHE A 439 1.62 -22.91 -19.47
C PHE A 439 1.53 -21.84 -20.58
N GLY A 440 2.37 -20.81 -20.47
CA GLY A 440 2.42 -19.66 -21.38
C GLY A 440 1.22 -18.70 -21.34
N THR A 441 0.18 -19.02 -20.58
CA THR A 441 -1.03 -18.20 -20.45
C THR A 441 -1.10 -17.51 -19.10
N GLU A 442 -0.84 -18.25 -18.02
CA GLU A 442 -0.86 -17.74 -16.65
C GLU A 442 0.57 -17.62 -16.12
N LYS A 443 0.81 -16.62 -15.27
CA LYS A 443 2.06 -16.40 -14.54
C LYS A 443 1.74 -16.32 -13.05
N LEU A 444 2.46 -17.07 -12.24
CA LEU A 444 2.36 -16.97 -10.79
C LEU A 444 3.06 -15.68 -10.32
N ILE A 445 2.34 -14.84 -9.60
CA ILE A 445 2.87 -13.61 -9.01
C ILE A 445 3.30 -13.85 -7.57
N GLY A 446 2.45 -14.55 -6.80
CA GLY A 446 2.71 -14.82 -5.39
C GLY A 446 1.80 -15.90 -4.84
N ILE A 447 2.20 -16.43 -3.68
CA ILE A 447 1.43 -17.42 -2.94
C ILE A 447 1.19 -16.87 -1.55
N ASN A 448 -0.06 -16.90 -1.09
CA ASN A 448 -0.39 -16.50 0.26
C ASN A 448 -0.32 -17.73 1.17
N ASP A 449 0.85 -18.00 1.75
CA ASP A 449 1.06 -19.15 2.62
C ASP A 449 0.10 -19.17 3.83
N ASP A 450 -0.36 -18.00 4.28
CA ASP A 450 -1.28 -17.84 5.42
C ASP A 450 -2.74 -18.11 5.08
N SER A 451 -3.08 -18.21 3.79
CA SER A 451 -4.41 -18.61 3.34
C SER A 451 -4.69 -20.12 3.48
N LEU A 452 -3.68 -20.91 3.87
CA LEU A 452 -3.77 -22.35 4.06
C LEU A 452 -4.89 -22.69 5.05
N ARG A 453 -5.90 -23.43 4.58
CA ARG A 453 -7.07 -23.79 5.39
C ARG A 453 -7.58 -25.18 5.03
N ILE A 454 -8.21 -25.83 6.00
CA ILE A 454 -8.96 -27.07 5.78
C ILE A 454 -10.44 -26.70 5.70
N THR A 455 -11.09 -26.93 4.57
CA THR A 455 -12.49 -26.53 4.32
C THR A 455 -13.49 -27.66 4.56
N ASN A 456 -13.07 -28.92 4.40
CA ASN A 456 -13.96 -30.05 4.59
C ASN A 456 -13.21 -31.29 5.11
N ILE A 457 -13.86 -32.10 5.95
CA ILE A 457 -13.34 -33.38 6.44
C ILE A 457 -14.14 -34.50 5.75
N ILE A 458 -13.44 -35.31 4.96
CA ILE A 458 -14.04 -36.41 4.19
C ILE A 458 -14.14 -37.68 5.03
N SER A 459 -13.09 -37.99 5.78
CA SER A 459 -13.07 -39.14 6.69
C SER A 459 -12.10 -38.91 7.84
N LYS A 460 -12.41 -39.50 8.99
CA LYS A 460 -11.60 -39.41 10.21
C LYS A 460 -11.65 -40.74 10.96
N ASN A 461 -10.48 -41.21 11.38
CA ASN A 461 -10.29 -42.37 12.25
C ASN A 461 -9.40 -41.96 13.44
N THR A 462 -9.85 -42.29 14.65
CA THR A 462 -9.17 -41.96 15.91
C THR A 462 -8.93 -43.19 16.79
N ALA A 463 -9.34 -44.40 16.37
CA ALA A 463 -9.42 -45.57 17.24
C ALA A 463 -8.07 -46.28 17.48
N SER A 464 -7.12 -46.19 16.53
CA SER A 464 -5.80 -46.81 16.66
C SER A 464 -4.69 -45.82 16.33
N LEU A 465 -4.52 -45.51 15.04
CA LEU A 465 -3.68 -44.44 14.55
C LEU A 465 -4.59 -43.36 13.97
N PHE A 466 -4.32 -42.11 14.35
CA PHE A 466 -5.04 -40.99 13.78
C PHE A 466 -4.81 -40.93 12.27
N SER A 467 -5.92 -40.87 11.54
CA SER A 467 -5.94 -40.73 10.09
C SER A 467 -7.15 -39.88 9.70
N MET A 468 -6.91 -38.82 8.95
CA MET A 468 -7.94 -37.87 8.55
C MET A 468 -7.71 -37.44 7.11
N LYS A 469 -8.70 -37.67 6.26
CA LYS A 469 -8.71 -37.16 4.89
C LYS A 469 -9.52 -35.88 4.85
N ALA A 470 -8.91 -34.78 4.41
CA ALA A 470 -9.55 -33.48 4.41
C ALA A 470 -9.21 -32.64 3.17
N THR A 471 -10.18 -31.86 2.71
CA THR A 471 -10.01 -30.90 1.62
C THR A 471 -9.25 -29.69 2.16
N THR A 472 -8.07 -29.46 1.61
CA THR A 472 -7.16 -28.37 2.00
C THR A 472 -7.02 -27.41 0.83
N GLU A 473 -7.09 -26.12 1.14
CA GLU A 473 -7.04 -25.03 0.18
C GLU A 473 -5.85 -24.12 0.42
N LEU A 474 -5.32 -23.55 -0.66
CA LEU A 474 -4.28 -22.53 -0.65
C LEU A 474 -4.59 -21.51 -1.75
N ASP A 475 -4.57 -20.23 -1.38
CA ASP A 475 -4.80 -19.12 -2.30
C ASP A 475 -3.48 -18.63 -2.90
N SER A 476 -3.53 -18.26 -4.17
CA SER A 476 -2.42 -17.70 -4.93
C SER A 476 -2.87 -16.52 -5.76
N THR A 477 -1.94 -15.62 -6.02
CA THR A 477 -2.14 -14.50 -6.93
C THR A 477 -1.48 -14.84 -8.26
N ILE A 478 -2.28 -14.83 -9.31
CA ILE A 478 -1.83 -15.06 -10.67
C ILE A 478 -2.09 -13.83 -11.52
N SER A 479 -1.36 -13.73 -12.63
CA SER A 479 -1.63 -12.75 -13.68
C SER A 479 -1.62 -13.44 -15.03
N TYR A 480 -2.18 -12.77 -16.03
CA TYR A 480 -2.01 -13.20 -17.41
C TYR A 480 -0.56 -12.97 -17.87
N ASN A 481 0.00 -13.91 -18.63
CA ASN A 481 1.38 -13.84 -19.13
C ASN A 481 1.43 -13.19 -20.52
N PHE A 482 1.57 -11.87 -20.56
CA PHE A 482 1.67 -11.11 -21.80
C PHE A 482 3.05 -11.16 -22.49
N GLU A 483 4.09 -11.64 -21.80
CA GLU A 483 5.46 -11.73 -22.34
C GLU A 483 5.66 -12.97 -23.21
N ASP A 484 4.85 -14.01 -23.02
CA ASP A 484 4.97 -15.25 -23.78
C ASP A 484 4.43 -15.11 -25.21
N VAL A 485 5.29 -15.39 -26.20
CA VAL A 485 4.99 -15.30 -27.62
C VAL A 485 4.01 -16.39 -28.07
N SER A 486 3.92 -17.51 -27.35
CA SER A 486 2.98 -18.60 -27.64
C SER A 486 1.54 -18.24 -27.30
N ASN A 487 1.34 -17.22 -26.45
CA ASN A 487 0.04 -16.83 -25.92
C ASN A 487 -0.90 -16.28 -27.01
N ASN A 488 -2.07 -16.92 -27.16
CA ASN A 488 -3.06 -16.56 -28.18
C ASN A 488 -3.66 -15.16 -27.96
N LEU A 489 -3.89 -14.75 -26.70
CA LEU A 489 -4.41 -13.42 -26.40
C LEU A 489 -3.38 -12.35 -26.72
N THR A 490 -2.11 -12.56 -26.36
CA THR A 490 -1.01 -11.66 -26.72
C THR A 490 -0.95 -11.45 -28.24
N LYS A 491 -1.03 -12.53 -29.03
CA LYS A 491 -1.08 -12.43 -30.50
C LYS A 491 -2.30 -11.63 -31.00
N LYS A 492 -3.48 -11.91 -30.43
CA LYS A 492 -4.72 -11.21 -30.78
C LYS A 492 -4.61 -9.71 -30.49
N LEU A 493 -4.13 -9.35 -29.30
CA LEU A 493 -3.96 -7.96 -28.87
C LEU A 493 -2.93 -7.23 -29.73
N LYS A 494 -1.78 -7.87 -30.03
CA LYS A 494 -0.79 -7.30 -30.95
C LYS A 494 -1.39 -6.99 -32.31
N ASN A 495 -2.14 -7.93 -32.91
CA ASN A 495 -2.80 -7.76 -34.20
C ASN A 495 -3.88 -6.65 -34.18
N LEU A 496 -4.54 -6.47 -33.04
CA LEU A 496 -5.63 -5.51 -32.87
C LEU A 496 -5.12 -4.06 -32.84
N ILE A 497 -3.91 -3.82 -32.32
CA ILE A 497 -3.33 -2.48 -32.20
C ILE A 497 -2.44 -2.06 -33.38
N VAL A 498 -2.21 -2.94 -34.37
CA VAL A 498 -1.37 -2.63 -35.54
C VAL A 498 -1.86 -1.37 -36.26
N ASN A 499 -0.93 -0.48 -36.63
CA ASN A 499 -1.21 0.78 -37.34
C ASN A 499 -2.18 1.75 -36.63
N THR A 500 -2.48 1.54 -35.36
CA THR A 500 -3.34 2.45 -34.58
C THR A 500 -2.53 3.58 -33.94
N SER A 501 -3.21 4.67 -33.58
CA SER A 501 -2.60 5.76 -32.80
C SER A 501 -2.36 5.33 -31.35
N VAL A 502 -1.43 5.97 -30.62
CA VAL A 502 -1.16 5.67 -29.20
C VAL A 502 -2.44 5.68 -28.36
N LYS A 503 -3.31 6.68 -28.57
CA LYS A 503 -4.54 6.86 -27.79
C LYS A 503 -5.52 5.71 -28.07
N GLU A 504 -5.69 5.37 -29.34
CA GLU A 504 -6.58 4.29 -29.78
C GLU A 504 -6.06 2.92 -29.31
N ALA A 505 -4.77 2.62 -29.53
CA ALA A 505 -4.12 1.41 -29.04
C ALA A 505 -4.31 1.24 -27.53
N THR A 506 -4.13 2.33 -26.75
CA THR A 506 -4.33 2.31 -25.30
C THR A 506 -5.78 1.97 -24.95
N SER A 507 -6.76 2.62 -25.58
CA SER A 507 -8.18 2.32 -25.35
C SER A 507 -8.57 0.89 -25.71
N LEU A 508 -8.02 0.35 -26.80
CA LEU A 508 -8.29 -1.02 -27.24
C LEU A 508 -7.71 -2.07 -26.28
N LEU A 509 -6.51 -1.83 -25.74
CA LEU A 509 -5.89 -2.73 -24.76
C LEU A 509 -6.57 -2.66 -23.40
N LEU A 510 -6.96 -1.47 -22.94
CA LEU A 510 -7.68 -1.29 -21.65
C LEU A 510 -9.11 -1.83 -21.68
N ASN A 511 -9.66 -2.14 -22.86
CA ASN A 511 -10.95 -2.81 -22.98
C ASN A 511 -10.86 -4.32 -22.66
N ASP A 512 -9.66 -4.88 -22.51
CA ASP A 512 -9.46 -6.25 -22.07
C ASP A 512 -9.38 -6.31 -20.53
N ASN A 513 -10.23 -7.13 -19.90
CA ASN A 513 -10.30 -7.25 -18.45
C ASN A 513 -9.01 -7.78 -17.81
N ASN A 514 -8.09 -8.37 -18.58
CA ASN A 514 -6.81 -8.87 -18.07
C ASN A 514 -5.73 -7.77 -17.99
N ILE A 515 -6.03 -6.53 -18.39
CA ILE A 515 -5.08 -5.42 -18.45
C ILE A 515 -5.54 -4.26 -17.57
N ALA A 516 -4.77 -3.98 -16.51
CA ALA A 516 -5.06 -2.88 -15.59
C ALA A 516 -4.59 -1.52 -16.13
N SER A 517 -3.38 -1.48 -16.71
CA SER A 517 -2.83 -0.25 -17.30
C SER A 517 -1.83 -0.53 -18.41
N VAL A 518 -1.64 0.47 -19.29
CA VAL A 518 -0.78 0.37 -20.48
C VAL A 518 0.04 1.63 -20.66
N LYS A 519 1.31 1.46 -21.04
CA LYS A 519 2.19 2.53 -21.51
C LYS A 519 2.88 2.12 -22.80
N ILE A 520 2.68 2.90 -23.86
CA ILE A 520 3.25 2.63 -25.19
C ILE A 520 4.43 3.57 -25.43
N THR A 521 5.56 3.03 -25.85
CA THR A 521 6.75 3.77 -26.23
C THR A 521 7.29 3.25 -27.57
N PHE A 522 7.98 4.12 -28.30
CA PHE A 522 8.49 3.80 -29.63
C PHE A 522 10.00 3.91 -29.69
N SER A 523 10.61 3.04 -30.49
CA SER A 523 11.97 3.20 -30.95
C SER A 523 11.97 3.08 -32.48
N PRO A 524 12.35 4.13 -33.22
CA PRO A 524 12.82 5.43 -32.73
C PRO A 524 11.70 6.31 -32.14
N PHE A 525 12.06 7.29 -31.29
CA PHE A 525 11.11 8.09 -30.50
C PHE A 525 10.18 9.00 -31.32
N TRP A 526 10.47 9.22 -32.61
CA TRP A 526 9.68 10.08 -33.50
C TRP A 526 8.47 9.39 -34.15
N LEU A 527 8.29 8.08 -33.94
CA LEU A 527 7.11 7.37 -34.42
C LEU A 527 5.86 7.80 -33.62
N THR A 528 4.73 7.91 -34.30
CA THR A 528 3.44 8.33 -33.71
C THR A 528 2.37 7.22 -33.75
N GLN A 529 2.67 6.13 -34.45
CA GLN A 529 1.78 4.98 -34.67
C GLN A 529 2.47 3.68 -34.25
N VAL A 530 1.64 2.72 -33.85
CA VAL A 530 2.09 1.35 -33.57
C VAL A 530 2.63 0.69 -34.82
N SER A 531 3.69 -0.10 -34.69
CA SER A 531 4.37 -0.78 -35.80
C SER A 531 3.38 -1.57 -36.66
N SER A 532 3.59 -1.55 -37.96
CA SER A 532 2.76 -2.26 -38.95
C SER A 532 2.98 -3.77 -38.90
N ASN A 533 4.12 -4.22 -38.37
CA ASN A 533 4.42 -5.63 -38.18
C ASN A 533 4.17 -6.03 -36.71
N PRO A 534 3.25 -6.99 -36.43
CA PRO A 534 3.02 -7.52 -35.08
C PRO A 534 4.28 -8.01 -34.36
N ASP A 535 5.26 -8.55 -35.10
CA ASP A 535 6.50 -9.08 -34.52
C ASP A 535 7.41 -7.96 -33.97
N ASN A 536 7.24 -6.74 -34.44
CA ASN A 536 7.95 -5.56 -33.95
C ASN A 536 7.27 -4.92 -32.72
N ILE A 537 6.15 -5.49 -32.28
CA ILE A 537 5.43 -5.09 -31.07
C ILE A 537 5.86 -6.01 -29.93
N GLU A 538 6.50 -5.45 -28.92
CA GLU A 538 6.99 -6.18 -27.76
C GLU A 538 6.17 -5.80 -26.53
N PHE A 539 5.56 -6.80 -25.89
CA PHE A 539 4.81 -6.62 -24.66
C PHE A 539 5.76 -6.89 -23.49
N ILE A 540 5.84 -5.95 -22.56
CA ILE A 540 6.72 -6.01 -21.39
C ILE A 540 5.85 -5.85 -20.16
N ILE A 541 5.99 -6.72 -19.17
CA ILE A 541 5.25 -6.56 -17.91
C ILE A 541 5.91 -5.45 -17.09
N GLN A 542 5.10 -4.49 -16.64
CA GLN A 542 5.54 -3.49 -15.67
C GLN A 542 5.91 -4.19 -14.37
N LYS A 543 7.18 -4.11 -13.97
CA LYS A 543 7.68 -4.70 -12.72
C LYS A 543 7.22 -3.91 -11.49
#